data_AF-A0A158KTF5-F1
#
_entry.id   AF-A0A158KTF5-F1
#
_cell.length_a   1.000
_cell.length_b   1.000
_cell.length_c   1.000
_cell.angle_alpha   90.00
_cell.angle_beta   90.00
_cell.angle_gamma   90.00
#
_symmetry.space_group_name_H-M   'P 1'
#
loop_
_entity.id
_entity.type
_entity.pdbx_description
1 polymer ?
#
loop_
_entity_poly.entity_id
_entity_poly.type
_entity_poly.pdbx_seq_one_letter_code
_entity_poly.pdbx_strand_id
1 'polypeptide(L)'
;MGIVMDSGLGPAFAKANDVQYEGQGEGAYGMARLLASKNIVADVFVSINPGPMQILKDASLIDQAIPVASPSVVIAFNPRSAFAKQLEASRDGHGAPWWRILQTPGLRFGRTDPAIDPLGQNIIFSLKLAEQYYKQPDLTQKILGDVENPQQVFGESGLLTRLEAG
;
A
#
# COMPACT_ATOMS: atom_id res chain seq x y z
N MET A 1 -2.36 5.64 4.14
CA MET A 1 -3.04 6.51 5.15
C MET A 1 -2.84 8.00 4.87
N GLY A 2 -1.87 8.41 4.03
CA GLY A 2 -1.51 9.81 3.77
C GLY A 2 -2.71 10.75 3.55
N ILE A 3 -3.52 10.53 2.50
CA ILE A 3 -4.65 11.43 2.19
C ILE A 3 -5.64 11.60 3.35
N VAL A 4 -5.92 10.53 4.12
CA VAL A 4 -6.83 10.61 5.28
C VAL A 4 -6.23 11.51 6.36
N MET A 5 -4.92 11.42 6.58
CA MET A 5 -4.21 12.24 7.56
C MET A 5 -4.06 13.69 7.07
N ASP A 6 -3.57 13.88 5.84
CA ASP A 6 -3.20 15.18 5.30
C ASP A 6 -4.41 16.06 4.94
N SER A 7 -5.50 15.46 4.46
CA SER A 7 -6.70 16.20 4.03
C SER A 7 -7.85 16.14 5.04
N GLY A 8 -7.75 15.27 6.05
CA GLY A 8 -8.83 15.01 7.00
C GLY A 8 -8.39 15.19 8.45
N LEU A 9 -7.80 14.14 9.01
CA LEU A 9 -7.57 14.01 10.45
C LEU A 9 -6.59 15.06 10.99
N GLY A 10 -5.47 15.29 10.29
CA GLY A 10 -4.43 16.24 10.65
C GLY A 10 -4.95 17.68 10.72
N PRO A 11 -5.55 18.23 9.63
CA PRO A 11 -6.17 19.56 9.65
C PRO A 11 -7.28 19.71 10.71
N ALA A 12 -8.09 18.68 10.92
CA ALA A 12 -9.14 18.70 11.95
C ALA A 12 -8.54 18.77 13.37
N PHE A 13 -7.51 17.99 13.66
CA PHE A 13 -6.79 18.01 14.93
C PHE A 13 -6.09 19.35 15.17
N ALA A 14 -5.39 19.86 14.15
CA ALA A 14 -4.73 21.16 14.17
C ALA A 14 -5.70 22.29 14.55
N LYS A 15 -6.85 22.34 13.86
CA LYS A 15 -7.91 23.33 14.12
C LYS A 15 -8.51 23.21 15.52
N ALA A 16 -8.73 21.99 16.00
CA ALA A 16 -9.37 21.75 17.31
C ALA A 16 -8.46 22.10 18.50
N ASN A 17 -7.14 22.06 18.31
CA ASN A 17 -6.17 22.25 19.39
C ASN A 17 -5.29 23.51 19.22
N ASP A 18 -5.53 24.32 18.17
CA ASP A 18 -4.74 25.50 17.83
C ASP A 18 -3.23 25.18 17.67
N VAL A 19 -2.94 24.10 16.93
CA VAL A 19 -1.58 23.62 16.64
C VAL A 19 -1.33 23.49 15.15
N GLN A 20 -0.07 23.37 14.76
CA GLN A 20 0.31 23.05 13.38
C GLN A 20 0.36 21.53 13.19
N TYR A 21 0.00 21.09 11.98
CA TYR A 21 0.11 19.71 11.55
C TYR A 21 1.08 19.62 10.38
N GLU A 22 2.07 18.75 10.50
CA GLU A 22 3.01 18.40 9.43
C GLU A 22 2.98 16.88 9.23
N GLY A 23 2.52 16.46 8.05
CA GLY A 23 2.41 15.05 7.67
C GLY A 23 3.52 14.63 6.71
N GLN A 24 4.03 13.42 6.89
CA GLN A 24 4.91 12.76 5.92
C GLN A 24 4.44 11.31 5.72
N GLY A 25 4.03 10.99 4.49
CA GLY A 25 3.60 9.65 4.08
C GLY A 25 4.65 8.95 3.22
N GLU A 26 5.16 7.80 3.68
CA GLU A 26 6.11 6.95 2.98
C GLU A 26 6.03 5.50 3.48
N GLY A 27 6.80 4.59 2.87
CA GLY A 27 6.94 3.19 3.30
C GLY A 27 7.32 3.04 4.79
N ALA A 28 6.43 2.42 5.56
CA ALA A 28 6.51 2.42 7.03
C ALA A 28 7.76 1.74 7.61
N TYR A 29 8.30 0.70 6.97
CA TYR A 29 9.57 0.12 7.44
C TYR A 29 10.75 1.06 7.20
N GLY A 30 10.75 1.80 6.08
CA GLY A 30 11.75 2.84 5.80
C GLY A 30 11.70 3.93 6.87
N MET A 31 10.51 4.48 7.11
CA MET A 31 10.29 5.53 8.12
C MET A 31 10.66 5.07 9.54
N ALA A 32 10.27 3.86 9.94
CA ALA A 32 10.62 3.33 11.25
C ALA A 32 12.14 3.19 11.46
N ARG A 33 12.89 2.80 10.41
CA ARG A 33 14.35 2.73 10.47
C ARG A 33 14.99 4.13 10.55
N LEU A 34 14.43 5.13 9.85
CA LEU A 34 14.89 6.51 9.93
C LEU A 34 14.66 7.11 11.33
N LEU A 35 13.50 6.84 11.94
CA LEU A 35 13.21 7.21 13.33
C LEU A 35 14.17 6.51 14.30
N ALA A 36 14.33 5.19 14.19
CA ALA A 36 15.24 4.40 15.04
C ALA A 36 16.71 4.87 14.95
N SER A 37 17.13 5.34 13.77
CA SER A 37 18.46 5.93 13.55
C SER A 37 18.55 7.42 13.86
N LYS A 38 17.46 8.05 14.30
CA LYS A 38 17.36 9.49 14.63
C LYS A 38 17.65 10.44 13.45
N ASN A 39 17.49 9.95 12.23
CA ASN A 39 17.64 10.76 11.01
C ASN A 39 16.39 11.62 10.74
N ILE A 40 15.24 11.21 11.27
CA ILE A 40 14.01 12.00 11.31
C ILE A 40 13.42 11.93 12.72
N VAL A 41 12.50 12.85 13.02
CA VAL A 41 11.73 12.87 14.27
C VAL A 41 10.24 12.90 13.94
N ALA A 42 9.42 12.36 14.82
CA ALA A 42 7.96 12.42 14.71
C ALA A 42 7.34 12.31 16.10
N ASP A 43 6.27 13.07 16.34
CA ASP A 43 5.48 12.97 17.57
C ASP A 43 4.51 11.77 17.53
N VAL A 44 4.04 11.42 16.33
CA VAL A 44 3.10 10.31 16.10
C VAL A 44 3.56 9.52 14.88
N PHE A 45 3.63 8.20 15.04
CA PHE A 45 3.91 7.27 13.95
C PHE A 45 2.71 6.33 13.73
N VAL A 46 2.25 6.25 12.48
CA VAL A 46 1.09 5.43 12.09
C VAL A 46 1.55 4.42 11.04
N SER A 47 1.46 3.13 11.36
CA SER A 47 1.81 2.02 10.47
C SER A 47 0.58 1.17 10.16
N ILE A 48 0.62 0.46 9.02
CA ILE A 48 -0.40 -0.51 8.60
C ILE A 48 -0.21 -1.86 9.31
N ASN A 49 1.04 -2.31 9.47
CA ASN A 49 1.36 -3.61 10.08
C ASN A 49 2.10 -3.42 11.42
N PRO A 50 2.09 -4.45 12.31
CA PRO A 50 2.87 -4.44 13.56
C PRO A 50 4.39 -4.41 13.37
N GLY A 51 4.90 -4.89 12.24
CA GLY A 51 6.36 -5.02 12.00
C GLY A 51 7.15 -3.71 12.17
N PRO A 52 6.77 -2.60 11.51
CA PRO A 52 7.40 -1.30 11.74
C PRO A 52 7.33 -0.81 13.19
N MET A 53 6.26 -1.16 13.93
CA MET A 53 6.14 -0.79 15.35
C MET A 53 7.14 -1.55 16.22
N GLN A 54 7.47 -2.80 15.86
CA GLN A 54 8.50 -3.57 16.57
C GLN A 54 9.87 -2.90 16.45
N ILE A 55 10.21 -2.34 15.28
CA ILE A 55 11.47 -1.59 15.09
C ILE A 55 11.56 -0.41 16.06
N LEU A 56 10.48 0.36 16.21
CA LEU A 56 10.45 1.49 17.14
C LEU A 56 10.52 1.05 18.60
N LYS A 57 9.89 -0.09 18.94
CA LYS A 57 9.97 -0.68 20.28
C LYS A 57 11.39 -1.14 20.61
N ASP A 58 12.07 -1.81 19.67
CA ASP A 58 13.46 -2.26 19.85
C ASP A 58 14.42 -1.06 19.99
N ALA A 59 14.10 0.06 19.34
CA ALA A 59 14.81 1.32 19.48
C ALA A 59 14.46 2.11 20.76
N SER A 60 13.58 1.58 21.62
CA SER A 60 13.07 2.25 22.83
C SER A 60 12.43 3.62 22.55
N LEU A 61 11.79 3.78 21.38
CA LEU A 61 11.09 5.01 20.99
C LEU A 61 9.60 4.97 21.33
N ILE A 62 9.03 3.78 21.53
CA ILE A 62 7.63 3.59 21.93
C ILE A 62 7.52 2.48 22.98
N ASP A 63 6.58 2.62 23.91
CA ASP A 63 6.24 1.55 24.87
C ASP A 63 5.21 0.57 24.29
N GLN A 64 4.25 1.11 23.55
CA GLN A 64 3.09 0.37 23.03
C GLN A 64 2.67 0.89 21.66
N ALA A 65 2.05 0.00 20.87
CA ALA A 65 1.37 0.34 19.62
C ALA A 65 -0.10 -0.05 19.74
N ILE A 66 -1.00 0.87 19.42
CA ILE A 66 -2.44 0.69 19.55
C ILE A 66 -3.06 0.44 18.17
N PRO A 67 -3.72 -0.72 17.93
CA PRO A 67 -4.48 -0.94 16.71
C PRO A 67 -5.71 -0.03 16.67
N VAL A 68 -5.83 0.79 15.63
CA VAL A 68 -6.95 1.74 15.48
C VAL A 68 -7.82 1.48 14.25
N ALA A 69 -7.33 0.70 13.29
CA ALA A 69 -8.02 0.41 12.03
C ALA A 69 -7.56 -0.93 11.43
N SER A 70 -8.40 -1.49 10.55
CA SER A 70 -8.08 -2.68 9.75
C SER A 70 -8.39 -2.40 8.27
N PRO A 71 -7.38 -2.11 7.43
CA PRO A 71 -7.61 -1.87 6.01
C PRO A 71 -7.81 -3.18 5.24
N SER A 72 -8.48 -3.07 4.08
CA SER A 72 -8.60 -4.16 3.11
C SER A 72 -7.70 -3.89 1.90
N VAL A 73 -7.00 -4.93 1.42
CA VAL A 73 -6.25 -4.85 0.16
C VAL A 73 -7.24 -4.97 -1.00
N VAL A 74 -7.14 -4.03 -1.96
CA VAL A 74 -8.00 -3.97 -3.15
C VAL A 74 -7.16 -3.71 -4.40
N ILE A 75 -7.74 -3.98 -5.57
CA ILE A 75 -7.21 -3.49 -6.86
C ILE A 75 -7.91 -2.18 -7.18
N ALA A 76 -7.20 -1.08 -7.05
CA ALA A 76 -7.66 0.22 -7.49
C ALA A 76 -7.37 0.41 -8.99
N PHE A 77 -8.29 1.04 -9.72
CA PHE A 77 -8.11 1.39 -11.11
C PHE A 77 -8.80 2.72 -11.43
N ASN A 78 -8.31 3.41 -12.45
CA ASN A 78 -8.94 4.62 -12.97
C ASN A 78 -10.08 4.25 -13.93
N PRO A 79 -11.27 4.86 -13.84
CA PRO A 79 -12.35 4.67 -14.81
C PRO A 79 -11.97 4.99 -16.26
N ARG A 80 -10.93 5.82 -16.48
CA ARG A 80 -10.38 6.12 -17.81
C ARG A 80 -9.43 5.04 -18.35
N SER A 81 -9.03 4.06 -17.54
CA SER A 81 -8.17 2.97 -17.99
C SER A 81 -8.83 2.16 -19.11
N ALA A 82 -8.04 1.73 -20.09
CA ALA A 82 -8.52 0.82 -21.15
C ALA A 82 -9.09 -0.50 -20.60
N PHE A 83 -8.71 -0.89 -19.38
CA PHE A 83 -9.15 -2.13 -18.72
C PHE A 83 -10.29 -1.91 -17.71
N ALA A 84 -10.76 -0.67 -17.50
CA ALA A 84 -11.75 -0.34 -16.47
C ALA A 84 -13.03 -1.19 -16.58
N LYS A 85 -13.62 -1.28 -17.78
CA LYS A 85 -14.84 -2.07 -18.02
C LYS A 85 -14.67 -3.56 -17.68
N GLN A 86 -13.49 -4.12 -17.92
CA GLN A 86 -13.22 -5.52 -17.60
C GLN A 86 -13.08 -5.72 -16.09
N LEU A 87 -12.39 -4.81 -15.41
CA LEU A 87 -12.22 -4.84 -13.96
C LEU A 87 -13.54 -4.63 -13.22
N GLU A 88 -14.41 -3.73 -13.72
CA GLU A 88 -15.77 -3.53 -13.21
C GLU A 88 -16.63 -4.79 -13.38
N ALA A 89 -16.64 -5.38 -14.59
CA ALA A 89 -17.37 -6.62 -14.83
C ALA A 89 -16.90 -7.73 -13.89
N SER A 90 -15.57 -7.89 -13.71
CA SER A 90 -15.01 -8.89 -12.79
C SER A 90 -15.47 -8.69 -11.35
N ARG A 91 -15.56 -7.45 -10.88
CA ARG A 91 -16.02 -7.13 -9.52
C ARG A 91 -17.45 -7.58 -9.31
N ASP A 92 -18.29 -7.41 -10.32
CA ASP A 92 -19.71 -7.75 -10.28
C ASP A 92 -19.96 -9.25 -10.57
N GLY A 93 -18.89 -10.07 -10.67
CA GLY A 93 -18.97 -11.51 -10.92
C GLY A 93 -19.23 -11.87 -12.37
N HIS A 94 -19.09 -10.92 -13.29
CA HIS A 94 -19.29 -11.09 -14.72
C HIS A 94 -17.92 -11.10 -15.45
N GLY A 95 -17.84 -11.83 -16.57
CA GLY A 95 -16.63 -11.84 -17.40
C GLY A 95 -15.43 -12.57 -16.76
N ALA A 96 -14.22 -12.12 -17.10
CA ALA A 96 -12.99 -12.75 -16.64
C ALA A 96 -12.68 -12.36 -15.19
N PRO A 97 -12.13 -13.25 -14.36
CA PRO A 97 -11.73 -12.91 -13.00
C PRO A 97 -10.57 -11.91 -13.00
N TRP A 98 -10.50 -11.06 -11.98
CA TRP A 98 -9.52 -9.98 -11.84
C TRP A 98 -8.09 -10.44 -12.09
N TRP A 99 -7.72 -11.62 -11.59
CA TRP A 99 -6.36 -12.15 -11.70
C TRP A 99 -5.99 -12.53 -13.14
N ARG A 100 -6.98 -12.87 -13.98
CA ARG A 100 -6.77 -13.10 -15.41
C ARG A 100 -6.66 -11.77 -16.16
N ILE A 101 -7.42 -10.76 -15.74
CA ILE A 101 -7.32 -9.41 -16.31
C ILE A 101 -5.92 -8.85 -16.06
N LEU A 102 -5.37 -9.02 -14.86
CA LEU A 102 -4.00 -8.59 -14.53
C LEU A 102 -2.90 -9.25 -15.37
N GLN A 103 -3.17 -10.39 -16.00
CA GLN A 103 -2.24 -11.07 -16.92
C GLN A 103 -2.38 -10.59 -18.38
N THR A 104 -3.29 -9.66 -18.66
CA THR A 104 -3.56 -9.22 -20.03
C THR A 104 -2.39 -8.40 -20.57
N PRO A 105 -1.84 -8.75 -21.76
CA PRO A 105 -0.81 -7.95 -22.39
C PRO A 105 -1.22 -6.48 -22.53
N GLY A 106 -0.32 -5.57 -22.12
CA GLY A 106 -0.56 -4.13 -22.14
C GLY A 106 -1.16 -3.57 -20.85
N LEU A 107 -1.69 -4.40 -19.94
CA LEU A 107 -2.04 -3.93 -18.59
C LEU A 107 -0.78 -3.64 -17.80
N ARG A 108 -0.75 -2.48 -17.13
CA ARG A 108 0.33 -2.08 -16.22
C ARG A 108 -0.18 -2.14 -14.79
N PHE A 109 0.43 -3.02 -13.99
CA PHE A 109 0.13 -3.16 -12.57
C PHE A 109 1.22 -2.48 -11.75
N GLY A 110 0.85 -1.69 -10.75
CA GLY A 110 1.77 -0.96 -9.88
C GLY A 110 1.52 -1.28 -8.40
N ARG A 111 2.59 -1.32 -7.63
CA ARG A 111 2.60 -1.55 -6.17
C ARG A 111 3.79 -0.83 -5.53
N THR A 112 3.77 -0.73 -4.21
CA THR A 112 4.91 -0.21 -3.46
C THR A 112 5.99 -1.27 -3.22
N ASP A 113 7.18 -0.81 -2.85
CA ASP A 113 8.35 -1.66 -2.63
C ASP A 113 8.18 -2.52 -1.36
N PRO A 114 8.20 -3.87 -1.47
CA PRO A 114 8.03 -4.77 -0.33
C PRO A 114 9.18 -4.70 0.70
N ALA A 115 10.34 -4.13 0.36
CA ALA A 115 11.46 -3.99 1.29
C ALA A 115 11.24 -2.87 2.32
N ILE A 116 10.45 -1.86 1.97
CA ILE A 116 10.24 -0.66 2.79
C ILE A 116 8.78 -0.39 3.14
N ASP A 117 7.81 -0.96 2.40
CA ASP A 117 6.39 -0.72 2.61
C ASP A 117 5.62 -2.03 2.92
N PRO A 118 4.92 -2.11 4.07
CA PRO A 118 3.99 -3.19 4.36
C PRO A 118 2.96 -3.49 3.26
N LEU A 119 2.46 -2.48 2.53
CA LEU A 119 1.49 -2.72 1.44
C LEU A 119 2.12 -3.51 0.30
N GLY A 120 3.39 -3.22 -0.05
CA GLY A 120 4.15 -3.98 -1.03
C GLY A 120 4.27 -5.45 -0.67
N GLN A 121 4.49 -5.75 0.61
CA GLN A 121 4.49 -7.13 1.14
C GLN A 121 3.09 -7.76 1.09
N ASN A 122 2.08 -7.04 1.55
CA ASN A 122 0.71 -7.51 1.63
C ASN A 122 0.17 -7.90 0.25
N ILE A 123 0.50 -7.16 -0.83
CA ILE A 123 0.11 -7.52 -2.20
C ILE A 123 0.73 -8.86 -2.64
N ILE A 124 1.99 -9.11 -2.31
CA ILE A 124 2.65 -10.39 -2.60
C ILE A 124 1.93 -11.52 -1.86
N PHE A 125 1.63 -11.33 -0.58
CA PHE A 125 0.90 -12.32 0.21
C PHE A 125 -0.54 -12.54 -0.31
N SER A 126 -1.25 -11.49 -0.69
CA SER A 126 -2.58 -11.58 -1.29
C SER A 126 -2.57 -12.41 -2.58
N LEU A 127 -1.56 -12.24 -3.43
CA LEU A 127 -1.43 -13.02 -4.67
C LEU A 127 -1.05 -14.48 -4.42
N LYS A 128 -0.16 -14.75 -3.45
CA LYS A 128 0.15 -16.12 -3.01
C LYS A 128 -1.08 -16.83 -2.42
N LEU A 129 -1.91 -16.10 -1.68
CA LEU A 129 -3.18 -16.62 -1.18
C LEU A 129 -4.18 -16.84 -2.32
N ALA A 130 -4.26 -15.93 -3.29
CA ALA A 130 -5.11 -16.08 -4.47
C ALA A 130 -4.72 -17.29 -5.32
N GLU A 131 -3.42 -17.55 -5.48
CA GLU A 131 -2.87 -18.73 -6.15
C GLU A 131 -3.42 -20.03 -5.55
N GLN A 132 -3.39 -20.15 -4.22
CA GLN A 132 -3.94 -21.28 -3.50
C GLN A 132 -5.48 -21.33 -3.60
N TYR A 133 -6.13 -20.19 -3.38
CA TYR A 133 -7.58 -20.08 -3.35
C TYR A 133 -8.24 -20.44 -4.69
N TYR A 134 -7.71 -19.90 -5.79
CA TYR A 134 -8.23 -20.16 -7.14
C TYR A 134 -7.62 -21.40 -7.80
N LYS A 135 -6.72 -22.11 -7.11
CA LYS A 135 -6.00 -23.30 -7.61
C LYS A 135 -5.32 -23.03 -8.96
N GLN A 136 -4.67 -21.87 -9.08
CA GLN A 136 -4.00 -21.43 -10.30
C GLN A 136 -2.49 -21.47 -10.09
N PRO A 137 -1.79 -22.54 -10.49
CA PRO A 137 -0.35 -22.65 -10.26
C PRO A 137 0.40 -21.49 -10.94
N ASP A 138 1.41 -20.99 -10.23
CA ASP A 138 2.29 -19.88 -10.64
C ASP A 138 1.54 -18.56 -10.87
N LEU A 139 0.33 -18.39 -10.33
CA LEU A 139 -0.46 -17.16 -10.50
C LEU A 139 0.33 -15.93 -10.02
N THR A 140 1.02 -16.05 -8.89
CA THR A 140 1.84 -14.98 -8.33
C THR A 140 2.95 -14.60 -9.29
N GLN A 141 3.70 -15.58 -9.80
CA GLN A 141 4.81 -15.35 -10.73
C GLN A 141 4.33 -14.76 -12.06
N LYS A 142 3.17 -15.21 -12.57
CA LYS A 142 2.60 -14.71 -13.83
C LYS A 142 2.16 -13.25 -13.74
N ILE A 143 1.71 -12.80 -12.57
CA ILE A 143 1.26 -11.41 -12.36
C ILE A 143 2.43 -10.50 -11.97
N LEU A 144 3.26 -10.92 -11.02
CA LEU A 144 4.31 -10.06 -10.46
C LEU A 144 5.65 -10.17 -11.20
N GLY A 145 5.95 -11.32 -11.80
CA GLY A 145 7.33 -11.71 -12.05
C GLY A 145 8.10 -11.79 -10.72
N ASP A 146 9.29 -11.22 -10.68
CA ASP A 146 10.07 -11.10 -9.45
C ASP A 146 9.38 -10.22 -8.40
N VAL A 147 9.57 -10.55 -7.13
CA VAL A 147 9.03 -9.78 -6.00
C VAL A 147 9.58 -8.35 -5.95
N GLU A 148 10.70 -8.07 -6.59
CA GLU A 148 11.32 -6.75 -6.72
C GLU A 148 11.20 -6.19 -8.16
N ASN A 149 10.27 -6.70 -8.97
CA ASN A 149 10.10 -6.29 -10.36
C ASN A 149 10.03 -4.75 -10.51
N PRO A 150 11.05 -4.10 -11.11
CA PRO A 150 11.14 -2.64 -11.16
C PRO A 150 10.10 -2.01 -12.10
N GLN A 151 9.44 -2.80 -12.94
CA GLN A 151 8.34 -2.31 -13.79
C GLN A 151 7.02 -2.14 -13.01
N GLN A 152 6.92 -2.75 -11.83
CA GLN A 152 5.73 -2.70 -11.00
C GLN A 152 5.95 -1.98 -9.67
N VAL A 153 7.21 -1.81 -9.24
CA VAL A 153 7.56 -1.17 -7.96
C VAL A 153 7.72 0.33 -8.14
N PHE A 154 6.95 1.11 -7.38
CA PHE A 154 6.97 2.57 -7.37
C PHE A 154 6.92 3.11 -5.93
N GLY A 155 7.46 4.32 -5.70
CA GLY A 155 7.20 5.06 -4.46
C GLY A 155 5.73 5.46 -4.32
N GLU A 156 5.26 5.69 -3.09
CA GLU A 156 3.82 5.90 -2.79
C GLU A 156 3.22 7.05 -3.62
N SER A 157 3.87 8.22 -3.63
CA SER A 157 3.39 9.37 -4.43
C SER A 157 3.37 9.09 -5.93
N GLY A 158 4.41 8.41 -6.43
CA GLY A 158 4.51 8.05 -7.84
C GLY A 158 3.44 7.06 -8.30
N LEU A 159 3.02 6.16 -7.42
CA LEU A 159 1.95 5.20 -7.70
C LEU A 159 0.60 5.89 -7.85
N LEU A 160 0.28 6.84 -6.96
CA LEU A 160 -0.96 7.61 -7.04
C LEU A 160 -1.02 8.45 -8.31
N THR A 161 0.03 9.20 -8.64
CA THR A 161 0.08 10.01 -9.88
C THR A 161 -0.14 9.17 -11.13
N ARG A 162 0.43 7.96 -11.19
CA ARG A 162 0.23 7.04 -12.33
C ARG A 162 -1.20 6.52 -12.40
N LEU A 163 -1.79 6.16 -11.26
CA LEU A 163 -3.18 5.74 -11.18
C LEU A 163 -4.12 6.86 -11.66
N GLU A 164 -3.87 8.11 -11.29
CA GLU A 164 -4.69 9.24 -11.71
C GLU A 164 -4.56 9.57 -13.20
N ALA A 165 -3.39 9.31 -13.80
CA ALA A 165 -3.15 9.53 -15.22
C ALA A 165 -3.98 8.60 -16.14
N GLY A 166 -4.29 7.38 -15.69
CA GLY A 166 -5.10 6.40 -16.42
C GLY A 166 -4.29 5.32 -17.12
#